data_AF-A0A936QLG1-F1
#
_entry.id   AF-A0A936QLG1-F1
#
_cell.length_a   1.000
_cell.length_b   1.000
_cell.length_c   1.000
_cell.angle_alpha   90.00
_cell.angle_beta   90.00
_cell.angle_gamma   90.00
#
_symmetry.space_group_name_H-M   'P 1'
#
loop_
_entity.id
_entity.type
_entity.pdbx_description
1 polymer ?
#
loop_
_entity_poly.entity_id
_entity_poly.type
_entity_poly.pdbx_seq_one_letter_code
_entity_poly.pdbx_strand_id
1 'polypeptide(L)'
;MNKTTNQNSQNSFKKDTDTKSTVPLVEKVLTAEEQAALTPDIVLQSLKDGNKRFMNNQITARDYSAMVRNSANGQYPKAVILSCLDSRIPVEDVFDNGIGDIFVARVAGSIINEDILGSMEYGCKVSGAKLILVLGHQSCGAIISAIDDVKLGNITKLLAKIKPALNKSQNYKGEKTSKDKNYVDEVGYRNVRNSIETIKTKSPVLKEMLDKNEIRIAGGYYYMETGEVKFIE
;
A
#
# COMPACT_ATOMS: atom_id res chain seq x y z
N MET A 1 71.18 -34.89 -3.48
CA MET A 1 71.39 -33.55 -4.07
C MET A 1 71.23 -33.66 -5.57
N ASN A 2 70.14 -33.15 -6.14
CA ASN A 2 70.07 -32.70 -7.53
C ASN A 2 68.82 -31.83 -7.71
N LYS A 3 69.06 -30.60 -8.17
CA LYS A 3 68.06 -29.62 -8.59
C LYS A 3 67.51 -30.03 -9.96
N THR A 4 66.19 -29.93 -10.16
CA THR A 4 65.65 -29.55 -11.47
C THR A 4 64.36 -28.75 -11.31
N THR A 5 64.36 -27.60 -11.98
CA THR A 5 63.37 -26.54 -12.17
C THR A 5 62.18 -26.95 -13.05
N ASN A 6 61.00 -26.34 -12.82
CA ASN A 6 60.20 -25.58 -13.80
C ASN A 6 58.85 -25.16 -13.17
N GLN A 7 58.65 -23.88 -12.86
CA GLN A 7 58.17 -22.79 -13.74
C GLN A 7 56.65 -22.81 -14.00
N ASN A 8 55.97 -21.96 -13.23
CA ASN A 8 54.87 -21.05 -13.59
C ASN A 8 53.95 -21.46 -14.76
N SER A 9 52.81 -22.05 -14.42
CA SER A 9 51.60 -21.93 -15.24
C SER A 9 50.97 -20.55 -15.00
N GLN A 10 51.13 -19.65 -15.96
CA GLN A 10 50.32 -18.44 -16.08
C GLN A 10 48.85 -18.84 -16.30
N ASN A 11 48.01 -18.67 -15.28
CA ASN A 11 46.56 -18.71 -15.46
C ASN A 11 46.08 -17.29 -15.75
N SER A 12 45.91 -17.00 -17.04
CA SER A 12 45.28 -15.78 -17.53
C SER A 12 43.80 -15.79 -17.14
N PHE A 13 43.44 -15.07 -16.07
CA PHE A 13 42.05 -14.70 -15.82
C PHE A 13 41.61 -13.75 -16.94
N LYS A 14 40.93 -14.30 -17.94
CA LYS A 14 40.11 -13.50 -18.86
C LYS A 14 39.01 -12.86 -18.01
N LYS A 15 39.10 -11.54 -17.90
CA LYS A 15 38.07 -10.70 -17.28
C LYS A 15 36.94 -10.63 -18.31
N ASP A 16 35.96 -11.50 -18.19
CA ASP A 16 34.71 -11.36 -18.93
C ASP A 16 34.06 -10.05 -18.47
N THR A 17 34.23 -9.01 -19.28
CA THR A 17 33.54 -7.74 -19.13
C THR A 17 32.11 -7.96 -19.56
N ASP A 18 31.33 -8.54 -18.67
CA ASP A 18 29.89 -8.65 -18.78
C ASP A 18 29.33 -7.22 -18.63
N THR A 19 29.10 -6.55 -19.76
CA THR A 19 28.45 -5.24 -19.84
C THR A 19 27.00 -5.40 -19.41
N LYS A 20 26.78 -5.48 -18.09
CA LYS A 20 25.45 -5.33 -17.51
C LYS A 20 24.97 -3.93 -17.83
N SER A 21 24.01 -3.83 -18.75
CA SER A 21 23.22 -2.63 -18.95
C SER A 21 22.57 -2.24 -17.62
N THR A 22 23.16 -1.30 -16.90
CA THR A 22 22.62 -0.79 -15.65
C THR A 22 21.41 0.08 -15.96
N VAL A 23 20.21 -0.39 -15.63
CA VAL A 23 19.01 0.45 -15.64
C VAL A 23 19.28 1.64 -14.71
N PRO A 24 19.15 2.89 -15.18
CA PRO A 24 19.41 4.06 -14.34
C PRO A 24 18.41 4.11 -13.18
N LEU A 25 18.90 4.44 -11.99
CA LEU A 25 18.06 4.59 -10.81
C LEU A 25 17.30 5.92 -10.87
N VAL A 26 16.02 5.89 -10.50
CA VAL A 26 15.21 7.11 -10.36
C VAL A 26 15.48 7.76 -9.00
N GLU A 27 15.81 9.05 -9.01
CA GLU A 27 16.10 9.88 -7.83
C GLU A 27 15.08 11.01 -7.61
N LYS A 28 14.20 11.23 -8.59
CA LYS A 28 13.26 12.35 -8.62
C LYS A 28 12.09 12.11 -7.66
N VAL A 29 11.74 13.15 -6.90
CA VAL A 29 10.53 13.22 -6.06
C VAL A 29 9.49 14.13 -6.69
N LEU A 30 8.22 13.90 -6.37
CA LEU A 30 7.11 14.73 -6.84
C LEU A 30 7.23 16.17 -6.31
N THR A 31 7.09 17.14 -7.21
CA THR A 31 7.13 18.58 -6.87
C THR A 31 5.74 19.15 -6.59
N ALA A 32 5.68 20.34 -5.99
CA ALA A 32 4.42 21.05 -5.74
C ALA A 32 3.61 21.32 -7.01
N GLU A 33 4.28 21.77 -8.07
CA GLU A 33 3.65 22.08 -9.36
C GLU A 33 3.07 20.82 -10.01
N GLU A 34 3.82 19.73 -9.99
CA GLU A 34 3.36 18.45 -10.51
C GLU A 34 2.17 17.90 -9.71
N GLN A 35 2.21 17.97 -8.37
CA GLN A 35 1.09 17.55 -7.52
C GLN A 35 -0.16 18.41 -7.77
N ALA A 36 0.01 19.72 -7.97
CA ALA A 36 -1.09 20.64 -8.25
C ALA A 36 -1.79 20.33 -9.59
N ALA A 37 -1.04 19.81 -10.58
CA ALA A 37 -1.58 19.39 -11.87
C ALA A 37 -2.31 18.03 -11.83
N LEU A 38 -2.21 17.26 -10.73
CA LEU A 38 -2.87 15.95 -10.61
C LEU A 38 -4.36 16.10 -10.29
N THR A 39 -5.16 15.27 -10.95
CA THR A 39 -6.57 15.03 -10.59
C THR A 39 -6.70 13.71 -9.82
N PRO A 40 -7.77 13.53 -9.02
CA PRO A 40 -7.99 12.28 -8.30
C PRO A 40 -7.99 11.03 -9.19
N ASP A 41 -8.54 11.14 -10.40
CA ASP A 41 -8.62 10.03 -11.36
C ASP A 41 -7.25 9.68 -11.96
N ILE A 42 -6.42 10.68 -12.28
CA ILE A 42 -5.04 10.46 -12.71
C ILE A 42 -4.26 9.74 -11.61
N VAL A 43 -4.44 10.14 -10.35
CA VAL A 43 -3.75 9.49 -9.22
C VAL A 43 -4.20 8.04 -9.08
N LEU A 44 -5.51 7.76 -9.08
CA LEU A 44 -6.04 6.39 -8.99
C LEU A 44 -5.54 5.52 -10.15
N GLN A 45 -5.53 6.05 -11.37
CA GLN A 45 -5.01 5.35 -12.54
C GLN A 45 -3.51 5.06 -12.40
N SER A 46 -2.72 6.00 -11.86
CA SER A 46 -1.29 5.78 -11.61
C SER A 46 -1.03 4.63 -10.61
N LEU A 47 -1.88 4.48 -9.58
CA LEU A 47 -1.78 3.37 -8.63
C LEU A 47 -2.13 2.04 -9.29
N LYS A 48 -3.18 2.00 -10.13
CA LYS A 48 -3.54 0.80 -10.91
C LYS A 48 -2.40 0.35 -11.82
N ASP A 49 -1.79 1.28 -12.53
CA ASP A 49 -0.69 0.96 -13.45
C ASP A 49 0.59 0.58 -12.69
N GLY A 50 0.83 1.18 -11.53
CA GLY A 50 1.87 0.74 -10.60
C GLY A 50 1.68 -0.69 -10.13
N ASN A 51 0.46 -1.07 -9.75
CA ASN A 51 0.16 -2.44 -9.36
C ASN A 51 0.34 -3.46 -10.50
N LYS A 52 -0.02 -3.08 -11.73
CA LYS A 52 0.31 -3.91 -12.90
C LYS A 52 1.81 -4.11 -13.05
N ARG A 53 2.64 -3.07 -12.83
CA ARG A 53 4.10 -3.21 -12.89
C ARG A 53 4.62 -4.13 -11.78
N PHE A 54 4.10 -4.00 -10.56
CA PHE A 54 4.43 -4.89 -9.44
C PHE A 54 4.14 -6.36 -9.78
N MET A 55 2.93 -6.66 -10.27
CA MET A 55 2.52 -8.02 -10.66
C MET A 55 3.41 -8.63 -11.76
N ASN A 56 3.93 -7.79 -12.66
CA ASN A 56 4.77 -8.23 -13.77
C ASN A 56 6.27 -8.19 -13.46
N ASN A 57 6.67 -7.93 -12.21
CA ASN A 57 8.06 -7.77 -11.79
C ASN A 57 8.81 -6.67 -12.59
N GLN A 58 8.11 -5.57 -12.86
CA GLN A 58 8.58 -4.40 -13.63
C GLN A 58 8.62 -3.13 -12.76
N ILE A 59 8.89 -3.29 -11.46
CA ILE A 59 9.00 -2.16 -10.52
C ILE A 59 10.15 -1.24 -10.92
N THR A 60 9.96 0.07 -10.71
CA THR A 60 10.96 1.07 -11.04
C THR A 60 12.14 0.98 -10.07
N ALA A 61 13.36 0.88 -10.60
CA ALA A 61 14.57 0.91 -9.77
C ALA A 61 14.83 2.34 -9.27
N ARG A 62 15.02 2.53 -7.97
CA ARG A 62 15.12 3.84 -7.30
C ARG A 62 16.34 3.91 -6.39
N ASP A 63 16.93 5.11 -6.29
CA ASP A 63 17.88 5.41 -5.21
C ASP A 63 17.12 6.10 -4.07
N TYR A 64 16.67 5.30 -3.11
CA TYR A 64 15.94 5.81 -1.95
C TYR A 64 16.76 6.78 -1.10
N SER A 65 18.09 6.63 -1.07
CA SER A 65 18.97 7.52 -0.31
C SER A 65 18.98 8.92 -0.92
N ALA A 66 19.11 9.01 -2.24
CA ALA A 66 19.03 10.27 -2.97
C ALA A 66 17.63 10.89 -2.85
N MET A 67 16.57 10.10 -3.02
CA MET A 67 15.20 10.60 -2.92
C MET A 67 14.90 11.21 -1.55
N VAL A 68 15.33 10.58 -0.44
CA VAL A 68 15.18 11.15 0.92
C VAL A 68 15.85 12.52 1.02
N ARG A 69 17.09 12.65 0.53
CA ARG A 69 17.80 13.94 0.50
C ARG A 69 17.08 14.97 -0.37
N ASN A 70 16.56 14.56 -1.51
CA ASN A 70 15.83 15.42 -2.44
C ASN A 70 14.48 15.89 -1.88
N SER A 71 13.87 15.13 -0.96
CA SER A 71 12.64 15.50 -0.24
C SER A 71 12.88 16.23 1.10
N ALA A 72 14.12 16.55 1.46
CA ALA A 72 14.44 17.07 2.80
C ALA A 72 13.73 18.40 3.12
N ASN A 73 13.46 19.22 2.09
CA ASN A 73 12.81 20.52 2.24
C ASN A 73 11.28 20.46 2.11
N GLY A 74 10.70 19.28 1.84
CA GLY A 74 9.26 19.10 1.68
C GLY A 74 8.89 17.88 0.85
N GLN A 75 7.63 17.48 0.96
CA GLN A 75 7.04 16.39 0.19
C GLN A 75 5.64 16.78 -0.30
N TYR A 76 5.26 16.26 -1.47
CA TYR A 76 4.01 16.61 -2.15
C TYR A 76 3.24 15.35 -2.56
N PRO A 77 2.84 14.48 -1.61
CA PRO A 77 2.30 13.17 -1.93
C PRO A 77 0.96 13.27 -2.67
N LYS A 78 0.78 12.44 -3.69
CA LYS A 78 -0.44 12.41 -4.50
C LYS A 78 -1.59 11.65 -3.83
N ALA A 79 -1.30 10.74 -2.90
CA ALA A 79 -2.31 9.91 -2.24
C ALA A 79 -1.99 9.63 -0.75
N VAL A 80 -3.04 9.34 0.01
CA VAL A 80 -2.98 8.73 1.34
C VAL A 80 -3.51 7.30 1.24
N ILE A 81 -2.71 6.31 1.60
CA ILE A 81 -3.09 4.90 1.57
C ILE A 81 -3.18 4.37 2.99
N LEU A 82 -4.37 3.89 3.37
CA LEU A 82 -4.56 3.13 4.61
C LEU A 82 -4.41 1.64 4.30
N SER A 83 -3.39 1.02 4.87
CA SER A 83 -3.11 -0.41 4.72
C SER A 83 -3.10 -1.14 6.06
N CYS A 84 -3.09 -2.47 6.00
CA CYS A 84 -2.95 -3.29 7.18
C CYS A 84 -1.53 -3.20 7.75
N LEU A 85 -1.38 -3.47 9.06
CA LEU A 85 -0.08 -3.69 9.69
C LEU A 85 0.66 -4.93 9.13
N ASP A 86 -0.01 -5.77 8.35
CA ASP A 86 0.55 -7.01 7.78
C ASP A 86 1.86 -6.75 7.01
N SER A 87 2.97 -7.29 7.54
CA SER A 87 4.32 -7.01 7.07
C SER A 87 4.60 -7.46 5.64
N ARG A 88 3.72 -8.29 5.05
CA ARG A 88 3.89 -8.84 3.71
C ARG A 88 3.38 -7.91 2.61
N ILE A 89 2.88 -6.72 2.96
CA ILE A 89 2.33 -5.73 2.03
C ILE A 89 3.26 -4.51 1.99
N PRO A 90 4.25 -4.48 1.09
CA PRO A 90 5.08 -3.29 0.84
C PRO A 90 4.28 -2.30 -0.03
N VAL A 91 3.51 -1.41 0.59
CA VAL A 91 2.51 -0.56 -0.09
C VAL A 91 3.13 0.27 -1.22
N GLU A 92 4.32 0.82 -0.98
CA GLU A 92 5.09 1.60 -1.93
C GLU A 92 5.42 0.77 -3.18
N ASP A 93 5.93 -0.45 -3.02
CA ASP A 93 6.25 -1.35 -4.12
C ASP A 93 5.00 -1.88 -4.83
N VAL A 94 3.95 -2.24 -4.07
CA VAL A 94 2.67 -2.73 -4.59
C VAL A 94 2.03 -1.76 -5.58
N PHE A 95 2.28 -0.46 -5.41
CA PHE A 95 1.81 0.59 -6.32
C PHE A 95 2.94 1.27 -7.10
N ASP A 96 4.16 0.70 -7.06
CA ASP A 96 5.37 1.22 -7.67
C ASP A 96 5.53 2.75 -7.51
N ASN A 97 5.57 3.19 -6.26
CA ASN A 97 5.81 4.59 -5.85
C ASN A 97 7.14 4.70 -5.09
N GLY A 98 7.76 5.88 -5.17
CA GLY A 98 8.98 6.20 -4.43
C GLY A 98 8.72 7.04 -3.17
N ILE A 99 9.82 7.51 -2.58
CA ILE A 99 9.78 8.41 -1.42
C ILE A 99 9.09 9.73 -1.77
N GLY A 100 8.17 10.16 -0.92
CA GLY A 100 7.44 11.42 -1.08
C GLY A 100 6.23 11.35 -2.02
N ASP A 101 6.04 10.25 -2.75
CA ASP A 101 4.91 10.09 -3.69
C ASP A 101 3.59 9.84 -2.96
N ILE A 102 3.59 9.07 -1.87
CA ILE A 102 2.38 8.70 -1.13
C ILE A 102 2.62 8.78 0.38
N PHE A 103 1.55 9.07 1.13
CA PHE A 103 1.50 8.80 2.56
C PHE A 103 0.92 7.40 2.79
N VAL A 104 1.51 6.66 3.72
CA VAL A 104 1.04 5.32 4.11
C VAL A 104 0.76 5.29 5.60
N ALA A 105 -0.50 5.05 5.96
CA ALA A 105 -0.91 4.76 7.33
C ALA A 105 -1.17 3.26 7.47
N ARG A 106 -0.66 2.65 8.56
CA ARG A 106 -0.79 1.20 8.77
C ARG A 106 -1.39 0.89 10.13
N VAL A 107 -2.44 0.08 10.12
CA VAL A 107 -3.10 -0.41 11.34
C VAL A 107 -3.71 -1.78 11.08
N ALA A 108 -3.71 -2.69 12.06
CA ALA A 108 -4.25 -4.03 11.85
C ALA A 108 -5.71 -3.97 11.38
N GLY A 109 -6.00 -4.67 10.27
CA GLY A 109 -7.33 -4.70 9.65
C GLY A 109 -7.74 -3.44 8.89
N SER A 110 -6.81 -2.50 8.63
CA SER A 110 -7.11 -1.24 7.90
C SER A 110 -8.34 -0.52 8.47
N ILE A 111 -8.46 -0.54 9.80
CA ILE A 111 -9.58 0.02 10.55
C ILE A 111 -9.45 1.54 10.64
N ILE A 112 -10.59 2.20 10.85
CA ILE A 112 -10.65 3.65 11.08
C ILE A 112 -10.70 3.95 12.58
N ASN A 113 -9.81 4.83 13.03
CA ASN A 113 -9.84 5.48 14.34
C ASN A 113 -9.58 7.00 14.17
N GLU A 114 -9.56 7.74 15.27
CA GLU A 114 -9.38 9.20 15.24
C GLU A 114 -8.01 9.62 14.67
N ASP A 115 -6.92 8.95 15.07
CA ASP A 115 -5.57 9.28 14.57
C ASP A 115 -5.44 9.04 13.05
N ILE A 116 -6.04 7.96 12.54
CA ILE A 116 -6.05 7.65 11.11
C ILE A 116 -6.88 8.68 10.34
N LEU A 117 -8.03 9.10 10.85
CA LEU A 117 -8.83 10.16 10.23
C LEU A 117 -8.08 11.49 10.21
N GLY A 118 -7.48 11.90 11.34
CA GLY A 118 -6.68 13.12 11.41
C GLY A 118 -5.48 13.09 10.46
N SER A 119 -4.84 11.92 10.32
CA SER A 119 -3.75 11.74 9.35
C SER A 119 -4.22 11.88 7.90
N MET A 120 -5.41 11.37 7.57
CA MET A 120 -6.01 11.53 6.23
C MET A 120 -6.40 13.00 5.96
N GLU A 121 -6.97 13.68 6.95
CA GLU A 121 -7.30 15.11 6.87
C GLU A 121 -6.04 15.94 6.63
N TYR A 122 -4.96 15.66 7.36
CA TYR A 122 -3.67 16.31 7.13
C TYR A 122 -3.14 16.02 5.72
N GLY A 123 -3.10 14.76 5.31
CA GLY A 123 -2.57 14.36 4.01
C GLY A 123 -3.34 15.01 2.84
N CYS A 124 -4.66 15.12 2.95
CA CYS A 124 -5.48 15.72 1.90
C CYS A 124 -5.55 17.25 2.00
N LYS A 125 -6.02 17.77 3.15
CA LYS A 125 -6.34 19.20 3.30
C LYS A 125 -5.11 20.07 3.47
N VAL A 126 -4.08 19.57 4.16
CA VAL A 126 -2.85 20.33 4.44
C VAL A 126 -1.78 20.04 3.39
N SER A 127 -1.56 18.76 3.06
CA SER A 127 -0.47 18.35 2.16
C SER A 127 -0.89 18.23 0.68
N GLY A 128 -2.17 18.36 0.36
CA GLY A 128 -2.66 18.45 -1.02
C GLY A 128 -2.87 17.14 -1.76
N ALA A 129 -2.80 15.98 -1.09
CA ALA A 129 -3.07 14.68 -1.70
C ALA A 129 -4.49 14.62 -2.31
N LYS A 130 -4.60 13.97 -3.48
CA LYS A 130 -5.83 13.94 -4.30
C LYS A 130 -6.63 12.65 -4.14
N LEU A 131 -6.10 11.65 -3.45
CA LEU A 131 -6.71 10.34 -3.33
C LEU A 131 -6.54 9.77 -1.91
N ILE A 132 -7.59 9.20 -1.37
CA ILE A 132 -7.54 8.25 -0.26
C ILE A 132 -7.82 6.86 -0.80
N LEU A 133 -6.93 5.90 -0.52
CA LEU A 133 -7.14 4.49 -0.83
C LEU A 133 -7.17 3.66 0.45
N VAL A 134 -8.27 2.96 0.70
CA VAL A 134 -8.35 1.96 1.78
C VAL A 134 -8.01 0.58 1.20
N LEU A 135 -6.88 0.01 1.62
CA LEU A 135 -6.39 -1.27 1.14
C LEU A 135 -6.63 -2.38 2.18
N GLY A 136 -7.57 -3.27 1.87
CA GLY A 136 -7.71 -4.58 2.53
C GLY A 136 -6.84 -5.63 1.85
N HIS A 137 -6.77 -6.83 2.43
CA HIS A 137 -6.01 -7.92 1.83
C HIS A 137 -6.52 -9.30 2.22
N GLN A 138 -6.19 -10.28 1.38
CA GLN A 138 -6.48 -11.70 1.55
C GLN A 138 -5.78 -12.24 2.81
N SER A 139 -6.44 -13.17 3.51
CA SER A 139 -5.90 -13.83 4.71
C SER A 139 -5.48 -12.86 5.84
N CYS A 140 -6.26 -11.80 6.04
CA CYS A 140 -5.99 -10.80 7.07
C CYS A 140 -6.22 -11.35 8.48
N GLY A 141 -5.16 -11.36 9.29
CA GLY A 141 -5.22 -11.86 10.68
C GLY A 141 -6.21 -11.11 11.58
N ALA A 142 -6.39 -9.80 11.37
CA ALA A 142 -7.38 -9.02 12.12
C ALA A 142 -8.81 -9.38 11.73
N ILE A 143 -9.07 -9.64 10.44
CA ILE A 143 -10.39 -10.09 9.97
C ILE A 143 -10.70 -11.48 10.53
N ILE A 144 -9.74 -12.41 10.44
CA ILE A 144 -9.84 -13.75 11.01
C ILE A 144 -10.14 -13.68 12.52
N SER A 145 -9.36 -12.88 13.25
CA SER A 145 -9.54 -12.71 14.70
C SER A 145 -10.89 -12.08 15.06
N ALA A 146 -11.43 -11.20 14.21
CA ALA A 146 -12.76 -10.64 14.40
C ALA A 146 -13.86 -11.69 14.18
N ILE A 147 -13.71 -12.57 13.19
CA ILE A 147 -14.63 -13.70 12.94
C ILE A 147 -14.63 -14.66 14.12
N ASP A 148 -13.45 -14.96 14.68
CA ASP A 148 -13.28 -15.83 15.85
C ASP A 148 -13.65 -15.14 17.19
N ASP A 149 -14.11 -13.88 17.14
CA ASP A 149 -14.46 -13.02 18.28
C ASP A 149 -13.38 -12.98 19.39
N VAL A 150 -12.11 -12.98 19.00
CA VAL A 150 -10.96 -12.98 19.93
C VAL A 150 -11.06 -11.83 20.95
N LYS A 151 -10.85 -12.13 22.23
CA LYS A 151 -10.82 -11.17 23.34
C LYS A 151 -9.43 -11.11 23.96
N LEU A 152 -8.71 -10.02 23.71
CA LEU A 152 -7.37 -9.82 24.27
C LEU A 152 -7.02 -8.34 24.33
N GLY A 153 -6.91 -7.75 25.53
CA GLY A 153 -6.44 -6.38 25.75
C GLY A 153 -7.01 -5.35 24.75
N ASN A 154 -6.13 -4.52 24.17
CA ASN A 154 -6.49 -3.51 23.16
C ASN A 154 -6.95 -4.11 21.83
N ILE A 155 -6.59 -5.38 21.53
CA ILE A 155 -7.03 -6.07 20.32
C ILE A 155 -8.56 -6.16 20.30
N THR A 156 -9.21 -6.40 21.44
CA THR A 156 -10.68 -6.43 21.54
C THR A 156 -11.33 -5.14 21.00
N LYS A 157 -10.79 -3.97 21.37
CA LYS A 157 -11.31 -2.66 20.92
C LYS A 157 -10.99 -2.37 19.45
N LEU A 158 -9.90 -2.95 18.93
CA LEU A 158 -9.57 -2.88 17.51
C LEU A 158 -10.55 -3.73 16.70
N LEU A 159 -10.73 -5.00 17.07
CA LEU A 159 -11.63 -5.93 16.39
C LEU A 159 -13.09 -5.49 16.43
N ALA A 160 -13.50 -4.76 17.48
CA ALA A 160 -14.84 -4.16 17.56
C ALA A 160 -15.17 -3.25 16.35
N LYS A 161 -14.15 -2.62 15.74
CA LYS A 161 -14.31 -1.77 14.56
C LYS A 161 -14.56 -2.55 13.26
N ILE A 162 -14.22 -3.85 13.25
CA ILE A 162 -14.47 -4.76 12.12
C ILE A 162 -15.87 -5.38 12.22
N LYS A 163 -16.49 -5.44 13.41
CA LYS A 163 -17.82 -6.04 13.62
C LYS A 163 -18.92 -5.56 12.68
N PRO A 164 -19.00 -4.27 12.30
CA PRO A 164 -19.97 -3.84 11.30
C PRO A 164 -19.82 -4.57 9.95
N ALA A 165 -18.62 -5.03 9.58
CA ALA A 165 -18.40 -5.80 8.35
C ALA A 165 -18.95 -7.22 8.47
N LEU A 166 -18.78 -7.87 9.64
CA LEU A 166 -19.38 -9.17 9.96
C LEU A 166 -20.91 -9.11 9.90
N ASN A 167 -21.50 -8.06 10.47
CA ASN A 167 -22.96 -7.86 10.45
C ASN A 167 -23.49 -7.66 9.03
N LYS A 168 -22.70 -7.04 8.14
CA LYS A 168 -23.07 -6.88 6.71
C LYS A 168 -22.78 -8.11 5.85
N SER A 169 -22.13 -9.14 6.41
CA SER A 169 -21.80 -10.39 5.72
C SER A 169 -22.78 -11.52 6.03
N GLN A 170 -23.92 -11.22 6.68
CA GLN A 170 -24.87 -12.24 7.12
C GLN A 170 -25.60 -12.97 5.99
N ASN A 171 -25.62 -12.40 4.78
CA ASN A 171 -26.22 -13.05 3.61
C ASN A 171 -25.28 -14.02 2.90
N TYR A 172 -24.02 -14.15 3.35
CA TYR A 172 -23.08 -15.15 2.85
C TYR A 172 -23.66 -16.56 3.02
N LYS A 173 -23.56 -17.36 1.95
CA LYS A 173 -24.22 -18.67 1.85
C LYS A 173 -23.38 -19.84 2.37
N GLY A 174 -22.05 -19.68 2.41
CA GLY A 174 -21.13 -20.70 2.93
C GLY A 174 -21.00 -20.67 4.45
N GLU A 175 -19.98 -21.35 4.96
CA GLU A 175 -19.70 -21.38 6.38
C GLU A 175 -19.18 -20.02 6.86
N LYS A 176 -19.83 -19.45 7.88
CA LYS A 176 -19.43 -18.16 8.46
C LYS A 176 -18.34 -18.33 9.51
N THR A 177 -17.26 -19.02 9.15
CA THR A 177 -16.13 -19.31 10.05
C THR A 177 -14.82 -18.81 9.47
N SER A 178 -13.80 -18.66 10.31
CA SER A 178 -12.45 -18.25 9.88
C SER A 178 -11.75 -19.29 8.99
N LYS A 179 -12.27 -20.52 8.92
CA LYS A 179 -11.75 -21.59 8.07
C LYS A 179 -12.23 -21.47 6.63
N ASP A 180 -13.37 -20.82 6.39
CA ASP A 180 -13.86 -20.52 5.05
C ASP A 180 -13.16 -19.26 4.52
N LYS A 181 -12.16 -19.46 3.66
CA LYS A 181 -11.39 -18.36 3.06
C LYS A 181 -12.27 -17.39 2.27
N ASN A 182 -13.33 -17.87 1.61
CA ASN A 182 -14.24 -17.00 0.86
C ASN A 182 -15.07 -16.12 1.80
N TYR A 183 -15.44 -16.63 2.98
CA TYR A 183 -16.08 -15.81 4.00
C TYR A 183 -15.13 -14.76 4.58
N VAL A 184 -13.88 -15.14 4.87
CA VAL A 184 -12.84 -14.19 5.32
C VAL A 184 -12.65 -13.07 4.30
N ASP A 185 -12.60 -13.42 3.01
CA ASP A 185 -12.48 -12.44 1.93
C ASP A 185 -13.73 -11.55 1.82
N GLU A 186 -14.96 -12.10 1.88
CA GLU A 186 -16.21 -11.32 1.90
C GLU A 186 -16.20 -10.31 3.05
N VAL A 187 -15.85 -10.73 4.27
CA VAL A 187 -15.74 -9.83 5.43
C VAL A 187 -14.66 -8.77 5.18
N GLY A 188 -13.54 -9.14 4.58
CA GLY A 188 -12.48 -8.22 4.20
C GLY A 188 -12.96 -7.13 3.22
N TYR A 189 -13.66 -7.51 2.15
CA TYR A 189 -14.29 -6.58 1.21
C TYR A 189 -15.31 -5.66 1.89
N ARG A 190 -16.13 -6.21 2.79
CA ARG A 190 -17.10 -5.43 3.58
C ARG A 190 -16.41 -4.46 4.53
N ASN A 191 -15.27 -4.85 5.10
CA ASN A 191 -14.48 -4.01 5.98
C ASN A 191 -13.89 -2.81 5.22
N VAL A 192 -13.35 -3.01 4.01
CA VAL A 192 -12.88 -1.90 3.16
C VAL A 192 -14.02 -0.92 2.87
N ARG A 193 -15.19 -1.43 2.44
CA ARG A 193 -16.36 -0.57 2.19
C ARG A 193 -16.82 0.16 3.44
N ASN A 194 -16.83 -0.50 4.60
CA ASN A 194 -17.20 0.13 5.87
C ASN A 194 -16.21 1.22 6.28
N SER A 195 -14.91 1.01 6.08
CA SER A 195 -13.89 2.02 6.33
C SER A 195 -14.11 3.25 5.44
N ILE A 196 -14.39 3.06 4.15
CA ILE A 196 -14.73 4.16 3.22
C ILE A 196 -15.95 4.94 3.70
N GLU A 197 -17.03 4.25 4.08
CA GLU A 197 -18.24 4.90 4.60
C GLU A 197 -17.97 5.60 5.94
N THR A 198 -17.10 5.04 6.78
CA THR A 198 -16.70 5.68 8.04
C THR A 198 -15.93 6.97 7.78
N ILE A 199 -15.01 7.00 6.81
CA ILE A 199 -14.27 8.21 6.42
C ILE A 199 -15.27 9.30 6.00
N LYS A 200 -16.20 8.98 5.09
CA LYS A 200 -17.20 9.93 4.58
C LYS A 200 -18.13 10.47 5.67
N THR A 201 -18.44 9.66 6.68
CA THR A 201 -19.42 10.02 7.72
C THR A 201 -18.80 10.64 8.97
N LYS A 202 -17.52 10.35 9.25
CA LYS A 202 -16.84 10.80 10.47
C LYS A 202 -15.87 11.95 10.25
N SER A 203 -15.50 12.26 9.01
CA SER A 203 -14.70 13.45 8.68
C SER A 203 -15.50 14.43 7.82
N PRO A 204 -16.05 15.51 8.41
CA PRO A 204 -16.67 16.59 7.64
C PRO A 204 -15.69 17.24 6.66
N VAL A 205 -14.41 17.34 7.02
CA VAL A 205 -13.36 17.93 6.17
C VAL A 205 -13.18 17.11 4.89
N LEU A 206 -12.97 15.80 5.01
CA LEU A 206 -12.78 14.93 3.84
C LEU A 206 -14.06 14.80 3.02
N LYS A 207 -15.23 14.82 3.68
CA LYS A 207 -16.53 14.83 3.00
C LYS A 207 -16.70 16.09 2.14
N GLU A 208 -16.37 17.27 2.66
CA GLU A 208 -16.43 18.52 1.92
C GLU A 208 -15.48 18.49 0.70
N MET A 209 -14.24 18.04 0.87
CA MET A 209 -13.28 17.90 -0.23
C MET A 209 -13.76 16.92 -1.30
N LEU A 210 -14.38 15.81 -0.89
CA LEU A 210 -15.00 14.83 -1.80
C LEU A 210 -16.14 15.47 -2.59
N ASP A 211 -17.03 16.23 -1.93
CA ASP A 211 -18.17 16.89 -2.58
C ASP A 211 -17.73 17.96 -3.60
N LYS A 212 -16.57 18.57 -3.38
CA LYS A 212 -15.94 19.53 -4.30
C LYS A 212 -15.10 18.88 -5.40
N ASN A 213 -15.03 17.55 -5.44
CA ASN A 213 -14.15 16.78 -6.33
C ASN A 213 -12.65 17.13 -6.18
N GLU A 214 -12.24 17.65 -5.02
CA GLU A 214 -10.83 17.93 -4.72
C GLU A 214 -10.05 16.63 -4.44
N ILE A 215 -10.75 15.63 -3.90
CA ILE A 215 -10.21 14.30 -3.64
C ILE A 215 -11.18 13.20 -4.09
N ARG A 216 -10.66 11.98 -4.26
CA ARG A 216 -11.45 10.76 -4.37
C ARG A 216 -11.16 9.83 -3.19
N ILE A 217 -12.14 9.03 -2.79
CA ILE A 217 -11.97 7.95 -1.81
C ILE A 217 -12.29 6.63 -2.52
N ALA A 218 -11.31 5.73 -2.61
CA ALA A 218 -11.42 4.43 -3.24
C ALA A 218 -11.04 3.29 -2.27
N GLY A 219 -11.45 2.08 -2.61
CA GLY A 219 -11.02 0.86 -1.94
C GLY A 219 -10.14 -0.01 -2.83
N GLY A 220 -9.39 -0.89 -2.20
CA GLY A 220 -8.64 -1.96 -2.86
C GLY A 220 -8.62 -3.21 -2.00
N TYR A 221 -8.53 -4.37 -2.65
CA TYR A 221 -8.33 -5.65 -1.99
C TYR A 221 -7.14 -6.37 -2.61
N TYR A 222 -6.08 -6.53 -1.82
CA TYR A 222 -4.80 -7.10 -2.25
C TYR A 222 -4.81 -8.63 -2.10
N TYR A 223 -4.52 -9.33 -3.20
CA TYR A 223 -4.38 -10.79 -3.24
C TYR A 223 -2.91 -11.16 -3.04
N MET A 224 -2.62 -11.85 -1.94
CA MET A 224 -1.26 -12.18 -1.52
C MET A 224 -0.55 -13.12 -2.50
N GLU A 225 -1.32 -13.97 -3.19
CA GLU A 225 -0.80 -15.01 -4.10
C GLU A 225 -0.35 -14.44 -5.45
N THR A 226 -0.99 -13.36 -5.92
CA THR A 226 -0.77 -12.80 -7.26
C THR A 226 -0.14 -11.41 -7.24
N GLY A 227 -0.19 -10.71 -6.11
CA GLY A 227 0.18 -9.30 -6.02
C GLY A 227 -0.88 -8.36 -6.61
N GLU A 228 -2.03 -8.87 -7.04
CA GLU A 228 -3.10 -8.07 -7.64
C GLU A 228 -3.85 -7.26 -6.57
N VAL A 229 -4.11 -5.98 -6.86
CA VAL A 229 -5.10 -5.18 -6.15
C VAL A 229 -6.37 -5.11 -6.97
N LYS A 230 -7.44 -5.74 -6.46
CA LYS A 230 -8.78 -5.53 -7.01
C LYS A 230 -9.37 -4.24 -6.44
N PHE A 231 -9.50 -3.22 -7.29
CA PHE A 231 -10.05 -1.92 -6.90
C PHE A 231 -11.56 -2.00 -6.67
N ILE A 232 -12.03 -1.24 -5.69
CA ILE A 232 -13.43 -1.10 -5.28
C ILE A 232 -13.77 0.37 -5.44
N GLU A 233 -14.55 0.68 -6.47
CA GLU A 233 -14.97 2.03 -6.86
C GLU A 233 -16.44 2.29 -6.54
#